data_AF-A0A5A8DNL7-F1
#
_entry.id   AF-A0A5A8DNL7-F1
#
_cell.length_a   1.000
_cell.length_b   1.000
_cell.length_c   1.000
_cell.angle_alpha   90.00
_cell.angle_beta   90.00
_cell.angle_gamma   90.00
#
_symmetry.space_group_name_H-M   'P 1'
#
loop_
_entity.id
_entity.type
_entity.pdbx_description
1 polymer ?
#
loop_
_entity_poly.entity_id
_entity_poly.type
_entity_poly.pdbx_seq_one_letter_code
_entity_poly.pdbx_strand_id
1 'polypeptide(L)'
;MVWHASLAENFNVSIPWIQISKVHVRASKFGQALVVETVPRAGGYVLGFKIEPDERREAACKEVSSLWKVFLADPVLGVKHTVEDAPTSTQSAPLERRADDVEIVDSAETSDTMAAYLADASKAADREPVFDPELGLAVEALPPGYDIGKLWSA
;
A
#
# COMPACT_ATOMS: atom_id res chain seq x y z
N MET A 1 13.59 3.89 9.54
CA MET A 1 14.27 5.08 10.09
C MET A 1 13.24 6.05 10.66
N VAL A 2 13.52 6.69 11.79
CA VAL A 2 12.66 7.74 12.37
C VAL A 2 13.50 8.97 12.66
N TRP A 3 12.96 10.15 12.38
CA TRP A 3 13.54 11.43 12.76
C TRP A 3 12.45 12.27 13.47
N HIS A 4 12.84 13.06 14.45
CA HIS A 4 11.94 13.99 15.13
C HIS A 4 12.68 15.29 15.47
N ALA A 5 11.95 16.40 15.52
CA ALA A 5 12.48 17.64 16.06
C ALA A 5 12.60 17.55 17.59
N SER A 6 13.63 18.18 18.14
CA SER A 6 13.85 18.24 19.59
C SER A 6 12.96 19.25 20.30
N LEU A 7 12.54 20.31 19.60
CA LEU A 7 11.75 21.41 20.17
C LEU A 7 10.25 21.32 19.86
N ALA A 8 9.85 20.40 18.96
CA ALA A 8 8.47 20.22 18.54
C ALA A 8 8.23 18.73 18.29
N GLU A 9 7.71 18.03 19.29
CA GLU A 9 7.55 16.57 19.26
C GLU A 9 6.56 16.09 18.17
N ASN A 10 5.60 16.94 17.80
CA ASN A 10 4.66 16.68 16.71
C ASN A 10 5.28 16.85 15.32
N PHE A 11 6.50 17.37 15.20
CA PHE A 11 7.22 17.46 13.93
C PHE A 11 8.22 16.31 13.82
N ASN A 12 7.77 15.22 13.20
CA ASN A 12 8.53 14.00 13.05
C ASN A 12 8.22 13.32 11.71
N VAL A 13 9.08 12.37 11.32
CA VAL A 13 8.88 11.52 10.15
C VAL A 13 9.36 10.11 10.46
N SER A 14 8.54 9.13 10.08
CA SER A 14 8.88 7.71 10.11
C SER A 14 8.91 7.17 8.68
N ILE A 15 9.99 6.49 8.33
CA ILE A 15 10.21 5.92 7.00
C ILE A 15 10.49 4.42 7.19
N PRO A 16 9.50 3.55 6.94
CA PRO A 16 9.68 2.11 6.93
C PRO A 16 10.72 1.69 5.88
N TRP A 17 11.54 0.68 6.19
CA TRP A 17 12.58 0.19 5.27
C TRP A 17 12.02 -0.24 3.91
N ILE A 18 10.82 -0.84 3.90
CA ILE A 18 10.12 -1.28 2.69
C ILE A 18 9.74 -0.12 1.74
N GLN A 19 9.65 1.10 2.25
CA GLN A 19 9.30 2.28 1.46
C GLN A 19 10.52 3.00 0.90
N ILE A 20 11.73 2.69 1.39
CA ILE A 20 12.96 3.33 0.91
C ILE A 20 13.32 2.79 -0.47
N SER A 21 13.59 3.69 -1.40
CA SER A 21 14.08 3.40 -2.76
C SER A 21 15.57 3.64 -2.90
N LYS A 22 16.12 4.66 -2.21
CA LYS A 22 17.53 5.04 -2.31
C LYS A 22 17.99 5.78 -1.05
N VAL A 23 19.24 5.53 -0.66
CA VAL A 23 19.94 6.25 0.42
C VAL A 23 21.29 6.69 -0.13
N HIS A 24 21.59 8.00 -0.07
CA HIS A 24 22.86 8.54 -0.57
C HIS A 24 23.16 9.92 0.03
N VAL A 25 24.39 10.40 -0.14
CA VAL A 25 24.76 11.77 0.20
C VAL A 25 24.62 12.65 -1.04
N ARG A 26 23.95 13.80 -0.90
CA ARG A 26 23.78 14.78 -1.98
C ARG A 26 24.04 16.19 -1.48
N ALA A 27 24.58 17.04 -2.36
CA ALA A 27 24.65 18.47 -2.10
C ALA A 27 23.24 19.09 -2.02
N SER A 28 23.03 19.96 -1.03
CA SER A 28 21.82 20.76 -0.83
C SER A 28 22.18 22.23 -0.68
N LYS A 29 21.17 23.11 -0.63
CA LYS A 29 21.36 24.55 -0.34
C LYS A 29 22.06 24.84 1.00
N PHE A 30 22.07 23.88 1.93
CA PHE A 30 22.65 24.03 3.27
C PHE A 30 23.93 23.20 3.47
N GLY A 31 24.54 22.72 2.37
CA GLY A 31 25.68 21.81 2.38
C GLY A 31 25.29 20.38 2.04
N GLN A 32 26.22 19.43 2.22
CA GLN A 32 25.93 18.03 1.98
C GLN A 32 24.98 17.45 3.03
N ALA A 33 24.01 16.66 2.57
CA ALA A 33 22.98 16.06 3.39
C ALA A 33 22.87 14.56 3.09
N LEU A 34 22.50 13.79 4.11
CA LEU A 34 21.99 12.44 3.94
C LEU A 34 20.61 12.54 3.28
N VAL A 35 20.42 11.91 2.13
CA VAL A 35 19.16 11.89 1.39
C VAL A 35 18.58 10.50 1.39
N VAL A 36 17.30 10.41 1.76
CA VAL A 36 16.49 9.19 1.68
C VAL A 36 15.33 9.46 0.72
N GLU A 37 15.23 8.63 -0.30
CA GLU A 37 14.14 8.67 -1.29
C GLU A 37 13.17 7.52 -1.02
N THR A 38 11.88 7.76 -1.21
CA THR A 38 10.85 6.70 -1.11
C THR A 38 10.41 6.20 -2.48
N VAL A 39 9.78 5.01 -2.52
CA VAL A 39 9.22 4.45 -3.75
C VAL A 39 8.03 5.27 -4.26
N PRO A 40 7.75 5.34 -5.58
CA PRO A 40 6.66 6.13 -6.13
C PRO A 40 5.27 5.78 -5.56
N ARG A 41 5.02 4.49 -5.33
CA ARG A 41 3.77 4.01 -4.69
C ARG A 41 3.57 4.52 -3.26
N ALA A 42 4.65 4.96 -2.59
CA ALA A 42 4.61 5.58 -1.27
C ALA A 42 4.71 7.12 -1.34
N GLY A 43 4.49 7.72 -2.51
CA GLY A 43 4.51 9.17 -2.73
C GLY A 43 5.81 9.74 -3.31
N GLY A 44 6.89 8.96 -3.42
CA GLY A 44 8.12 9.41 -4.08
C GLY A 44 8.81 10.60 -3.40
N TYR A 45 8.80 10.64 -2.08
CA TYR A 45 9.37 11.73 -1.28
C TYR A 45 10.90 11.73 -1.33
N VAL A 46 11.50 12.92 -1.27
CA VAL A 46 12.95 13.13 -1.15
C VAL A 46 13.23 13.88 0.15
N LEU A 47 13.79 13.17 1.13
CA LEU A 47 13.99 13.68 2.49
C LEU A 47 15.48 13.89 2.74
N GLY A 48 15.87 15.13 3.07
CA GLY A 48 17.26 15.53 3.30
C GLY A 48 17.55 15.86 4.76
N PHE A 49 18.56 15.23 5.33
CA PHE A 49 18.99 15.39 6.72
C PHE A 49 20.42 15.93 6.77
N LYS A 50 20.58 17.13 7.33
CA LYS A 50 21.91 17.70 7.57
C LYS A 50 22.48 17.11 8.86
N ILE A 51 23.68 16.54 8.78
CA ILE A 51 24.40 15.94 9.90
C ILE A 51 25.82 16.49 9.86
N GLU A 52 26.29 16.98 11.01
CA GLU A 52 27.66 17.46 11.21
C GLU A 52 28.28 16.71 12.41
N PRO A 53 29.59 16.39 12.38
CA PRO A 53 30.53 16.59 11.27
C PRO A 53 30.32 15.61 10.11
N ASP A 54 30.98 15.86 8.97
CA ASP A 54 30.85 15.10 7.73
C ASP A 54 31.10 13.59 7.90
N GLU A 55 32.08 13.22 8.72
CA GLU A 55 32.38 11.82 9.07
C GLU A 55 31.15 11.09 9.65
N ARG A 56 30.38 11.79 10.49
CA ARG A 56 29.16 11.23 11.10
C ARG A 56 28.05 11.07 10.06
N ARG A 57 27.95 12.00 9.10
CA ARG A 57 27.02 11.89 7.97
C ARG A 57 27.33 10.66 7.12
N GLU A 58 28.60 10.47 6.78
CA GLU A 58 29.04 9.32 5.97
C GLU A 58 28.82 7.99 6.70
N ALA A 59 29.15 7.93 7.99
CA ALA A 59 28.88 6.78 8.84
C ALA A 59 27.38 6.44 8.89
N ALA A 60 26.53 7.44 9.12
CA ALA A 60 25.07 7.26 9.14
C ALA A 60 24.55 6.80 7.77
N CYS A 61 25.03 7.38 6.66
CA CYS A 61 24.65 6.95 5.32
C CYS A 61 25.00 5.47 5.09
N LYS A 62 26.20 5.05 5.50
CA LYS A 62 26.67 3.66 5.38
C LYS A 62 25.84 2.70 6.24
N GLU A 63 25.56 3.08 7.48
CA GLU A 63 24.76 2.28 8.41
C GLU A 63 23.33 2.10 7.91
N VAL A 64 22.64 3.20 7.58
CA VAL A 64 21.26 3.17 7.05
C VAL A 64 21.19 2.35 5.76
N SER A 65 22.16 2.52 4.86
CA SER A 65 22.22 1.73 3.62
C SER A 65 22.43 0.24 3.89
N SER A 66 23.22 -0.11 4.91
CA SER A 66 23.51 -1.51 5.26
C SER A 66 22.30 -2.18 5.89
N LEU A 67 21.66 -1.52 6.87
CA LEU A 67 20.44 -2.00 7.50
C LEU A 67 19.30 -2.17 6.49
N TRP A 68 19.15 -1.22 5.57
CA TRP A 68 18.18 -1.30 4.49
C TRP A 68 18.42 -2.52 3.59
N LYS A 69 19.68 -2.78 3.18
CA LYS A 69 20.02 -3.98 2.40
C LYS A 69 19.75 -5.28 3.14
N VAL A 70 20.06 -5.35 4.43
CA VAL A 70 19.76 -6.52 5.27
C VAL A 70 18.26 -6.75 5.34
N PHE A 71 17.46 -5.70 5.55
CA PHE A 71 16.01 -5.79 5.54
C PHE A 71 15.46 -6.29 4.20
N LEU A 72 16.04 -5.88 3.07
CA LEU A 72 15.61 -6.34 1.76
C LEU A 72 15.90 -7.83 1.50
N ALA A 73 16.87 -8.42 2.21
CA ALA A 73 17.19 -9.84 2.08
C ALA A 73 16.16 -10.74 2.79
N ASP A 74 15.67 -10.31 3.96
CA ASP A 74 14.63 -11.00 4.72
C ASP A 74 13.68 -9.99 5.38
N PRO A 75 12.61 -9.56 4.68
CA PRO A 75 11.75 -8.48 5.15
C PRO A 75 10.88 -8.87 6.34
N VAL A 76 11.08 -8.18 7.46
CA VAL A 76 10.17 -8.29 8.62
C VAL A 76 8.90 -7.45 8.36
N LEU A 77 7.79 -8.12 8.04
CA LEU A 77 6.51 -7.46 7.73
C LEU A 77 5.67 -7.10 8.96
N GLY A 78 6.09 -7.52 10.16
CA GLY A 78 5.40 -7.22 11.41
C GLY A 78 4.13 -8.03 11.68
N VAL A 79 3.82 -9.02 10.82
CA VAL A 79 2.70 -9.95 11.02
C VAL A 79 3.06 -10.92 12.16
N LYS A 80 2.32 -10.84 13.26
CA LYS A 80 2.43 -11.79 14.38
C LYS A 80 1.34 -12.83 14.23
N HIS A 81 1.69 -14.09 14.27
CA HIS A 81 0.73 -15.18 14.31
C HIS A 81 1.07 -16.11 15.48
N THR A 82 0.07 -16.44 16.28
CA THR A 82 0.13 -17.55 17.22
C THR A 82 -0.32 -18.78 16.47
N VAL A 83 0.59 -19.73 16.24
CA VAL A 83 0.19 -21.04 15.74
C VAL A 83 -0.62 -21.69 16.85
N GLU A 84 -1.93 -21.60 16.78
CA GLU A 84 -2.80 -22.50 17.53
C GLU A 84 -2.49 -23.91 17.03
N ASP A 85 -2.29 -24.85 17.96
CA ASP A 85 -2.17 -26.26 17.60
C ASP A 85 -3.33 -26.59 16.68
N ALA A 86 -3.00 -27.13 15.50
CA ALA A 86 -3.99 -27.44 14.48
C ALA A 86 -5.18 -28.14 15.16
N PRO A 87 -6.43 -27.67 14.99
CA PRO A 87 -7.57 -28.42 15.48
C PRO A 87 -7.39 -29.84 14.96
N THR A 88 -7.37 -30.82 15.87
CA THR A 88 -7.18 -32.24 15.58
C THR A 88 -7.87 -32.53 14.27
N SER A 89 -7.07 -32.81 13.23
CA SER A 89 -7.54 -33.10 11.88
C SER A 89 -8.81 -33.91 12.03
N THR A 90 -9.96 -33.29 11.75
CA THR A 90 -11.17 -34.07 11.58
C THR A 90 -10.80 -34.94 10.41
N GLN A 91 -10.64 -36.24 10.64
CA GLN A 91 -10.41 -37.25 9.62
C GLN A 91 -11.63 -37.27 8.70
N SER A 92 -11.87 -36.20 7.94
CA SER A 92 -12.64 -36.28 6.72
C SER A 92 -11.76 -37.11 5.81
N ALA A 93 -12.19 -38.35 5.58
CA ALA A 93 -11.62 -39.22 4.55
C ALA A 93 -11.24 -38.39 3.33
N PRO A 94 -10.12 -38.70 2.64
CA PRO A 94 -9.79 -38.00 1.40
C PRO A 94 -11.00 -38.07 0.48
N LEU A 95 -11.69 -36.93 0.34
CA LEU A 95 -12.77 -36.80 -0.62
C LEU A 95 -12.12 -37.07 -1.97
N GLU A 96 -12.54 -38.15 -2.61
CA GLU A 96 -12.10 -38.51 -3.94
C GLU A 96 -12.36 -37.28 -4.82
N ARG A 97 -11.29 -36.65 -5.32
CA ARG A 97 -11.45 -35.54 -6.25
C ARG A 97 -12.06 -36.14 -7.51
N ARG A 98 -13.37 -36.04 -7.66
CA ARG A 98 -13.99 -36.19 -8.98
C ARG A 98 -13.41 -35.08 -9.83
N ALA A 99 -12.68 -35.46 -10.87
CA ALA A 99 -12.39 -34.54 -11.95
C ALA A 99 -13.73 -34.29 -12.65
N ASP A 100 -14.31 -33.12 -12.41
CA ASP A 100 -15.37 -32.65 -13.29
C ASP A 100 -14.72 -32.45 -14.66
N ASP A 101 -15.28 -33.10 -15.67
CA ASP A 101 -14.84 -33.03 -17.07
C ASP A 101 -15.25 -31.66 -17.65
N VAL A 102 -14.58 -30.62 -17.16
CA VAL A 102 -14.77 -29.24 -17.61
C VAL A 102 -13.74 -28.98 -18.69
N GLU A 103 -14.22 -28.83 -19.92
CA GLU A 103 -13.41 -28.35 -21.04
C GLU A 103 -12.88 -26.94 -20.68
N ILE A 104 -11.58 -26.85 -20.43
CA ILE A 104 -10.92 -25.57 -20.18
C ILE A 104 -10.89 -24.84 -21.52
N VAL A 105 -11.93 -24.04 -21.78
CA VAL A 105 -11.91 -23.10 -22.89
C VAL A 105 -10.88 -22.05 -22.53
N ASP A 106 -9.73 -22.12 -23.21
CA ASP A 106 -8.63 -21.15 -23.14
C ASP A 106 -9.12 -19.84 -23.79
N SER A 107 -10.09 -19.21 -23.14
CA SER A 107 -10.67 -17.95 -23.53
C SER A 107 -9.58 -16.92 -23.27
N ALA A 108 -9.05 -16.29 -24.31
CA ALA A 108 -8.10 -15.18 -24.20
C ALA A 108 -8.67 -13.94 -23.49
N GLU A 109 -9.81 -14.09 -22.80
CA GLU A 109 -10.55 -13.12 -22.01
C GLU A 109 -10.25 -13.33 -20.51
N THR A 110 -8.99 -13.26 -20.11
CA THR A 110 -8.61 -13.21 -18.68
C THR A 110 -9.21 -12.00 -17.94
N SER A 111 -9.83 -11.06 -18.66
CA SER A 111 -10.58 -9.93 -18.11
C SER A 111 -11.82 -10.35 -17.30
N ASP A 112 -12.43 -11.50 -17.57
CA ASP A 112 -13.70 -11.88 -16.93
C ASP A 112 -13.52 -12.55 -15.55
N THR A 113 -12.29 -13.01 -15.24
CA THR A 113 -12.01 -13.65 -13.93
C THR A 113 -12.15 -12.67 -12.77
N MET A 114 -11.75 -11.40 -12.94
CA MET A 114 -11.92 -10.37 -11.91
C MET A 114 -13.39 -9.96 -11.76
N ALA A 115 -14.16 -9.97 -12.85
CA ALA A 115 -15.57 -9.60 -12.84
C ALA A 115 -16.39 -10.55 -11.94
N ALA A 116 -16.06 -11.85 -11.93
CA ALA A 116 -16.68 -12.84 -11.06
C ALA A 116 -16.47 -12.59 -9.55
N TYR A 117 -15.45 -11.82 -9.16
CA TYR A 117 -15.17 -11.46 -7.76
C TYR A 117 -15.55 -10.01 -7.42
N LEU A 118 -16.15 -9.25 -8.35
CA LEU A 118 -16.65 -7.91 -8.04
C LEU A 118 -17.83 -8.00 -7.07
N ALA A 119 -17.72 -7.29 -5.95
CA ALA A 119 -18.82 -7.20 -4.97
C ALA A 119 -20.07 -6.55 -5.58
N ASP A 120 -19.89 -5.68 -6.56
CA ASP A 120 -20.94 -5.16 -7.45
C ASP A 120 -20.59 -5.58 -8.88
N ALA A 121 -21.32 -6.58 -9.40
CA ALA A 121 -21.07 -7.21 -10.68
C ALA A 121 -21.10 -6.24 -11.89
N SER A 122 -21.60 -5.03 -11.70
CA SER A 122 -21.78 -4.04 -12.77
C SER A 122 -20.93 -2.78 -12.62
N LYS A 123 -20.27 -2.58 -11.47
CA LYS A 123 -19.57 -1.33 -11.16
C LYS A 123 -18.06 -1.51 -11.19
N ALA A 124 -17.49 -1.32 -12.38
CA ALA A 124 -16.04 -1.35 -12.57
C ALA A 124 -15.31 -0.14 -11.96
N ALA A 125 -15.98 1.00 -11.82
CA ALA A 125 -15.44 2.22 -11.23
C ALA A 125 -16.54 3.10 -10.62
N ASP A 126 -16.19 3.83 -9.56
CA ASP A 126 -17.03 4.89 -9.00
C ASP A 126 -17.00 6.12 -9.92
N ARG A 127 -18.16 6.76 -10.11
CA ARG A 127 -18.26 8.06 -10.79
C ARG A 127 -17.82 9.19 -9.86
N GLU A 128 -17.55 10.35 -10.45
CA GLU A 128 -17.05 11.51 -9.71
C GLU A 128 -18.04 11.94 -8.60
N PRO A 129 -17.56 12.22 -7.38
CA PRO A 129 -18.40 12.74 -6.32
C PRO A 129 -18.85 14.17 -6.62
N VAL A 130 -20.16 14.42 -6.59
CA VAL A 130 -20.81 15.72 -6.81
C VAL A 130 -21.61 16.13 -5.59
N PHE A 131 -21.77 17.42 -5.36
CA PHE A 131 -22.62 17.93 -4.29
C PHE A 131 -24.10 17.87 -4.71
N ASP A 132 -24.92 17.21 -3.90
CA ASP A 132 -26.37 17.20 -4.06
C ASP A 132 -27.03 18.21 -3.10
N PRO A 133 -27.74 19.22 -3.62
CA PRO A 133 -28.34 20.27 -2.79
C PRO A 133 -29.61 19.81 -2.07
N GLU A 134 -30.30 18.76 -2.52
CA GLU A 134 -31.52 18.26 -1.87
C GLU A 134 -31.19 17.47 -0.61
N LEU A 135 -30.13 16.68 -0.66
CA LEU A 135 -29.60 15.92 0.47
C LEU A 135 -28.60 16.72 1.31
N GLY A 136 -27.97 17.75 0.73
CA GLY A 136 -26.90 18.52 1.38
C GLY A 136 -25.61 17.70 1.58
N LEU A 137 -25.37 16.70 0.72
CA LEU A 137 -24.27 15.73 0.85
C LEU A 137 -23.47 15.63 -0.46
N ALA A 138 -22.23 15.14 -0.36
CA ALA A 138 -21.50 14.67 -1.53
C ALA A 138 -21.99 13.26 -1.89
N VAL A 139 -22.49 13.09 -3.11
CA VAL A 139 -23.00 11.83 -3.66
C VAL A 139 -22.22 11.46 -4.92
N GLU A 140 -22.18 10.18 -5.26
CA GLU A 140 -21.67 9.77 -6.57
C GLU A 140 -22.58 10.35 -7.68
N ALA A 141 -21.98 10.86 -8.77
CA ALA A 141 -22.75 11.40 -9.90
C ALA A 141 -23.77 10.38 -10.44
N LEU A 142 -25.03 10.78 -10.51
CA LEU A 142 -26.12 9.93 -10.98
C LEU A 142 -25.97 9.56 -12.47
N PRO A 143 -26.45 8.38 -12.91
CA PRO A 143 -26.44 8.07 -14.33
C PRO A 143 -27.36 9.04 -15.09
N PRO A 144 -27.07 9.31 -16.37
CA PRO A 144 -27.90 10.21 -17.16
C PRO A 144 -29.36 9.74 -17.17
N GLY A 145 -30.29 10.65 -16.87
CA GLY A 145 -31.74 10.38 -16.85
C GLY A 145 -32.30 9.87 -15.52
N TYR A 146 -31.45 9.63 -14.53
CA TYR A 146 -31.86 9.30 -13.16
C TYR A 146 -31.93 10.55 -12.28
N ASP A 147 -32.77 10.47 -11.26
CA ASP A 147 -32.98 11.51 -10.26
C ASP A 147 -33.03 10.84 -8.88
N ILE A 148 -32.62 11.56 -7.83
CA ILE A 148 -32.43 10.99 -6.50
C ILE A 148 -33.75 10.51 -5.89
N GLY A 149 -34.83 11.28 -6.11
CA GLY A 149 -36.17 10.89 -5.66
C GLY A 149 -36.67 9.62 -6.35
N LYS A 150 -36.29 9.40 -7.62
CA LYS A 150 -36.64 8.17 -8.37
C LYS A 150 -35.89 6.95 -7.85
N LEU A 151 -34.62 7.13 -7.47
CA LEU A 151 -33.82 6.05 -6.88
C LEU A 151 -34.28 5.68 -5.47
N TRP A 152 -34.77 6.66 -4.70
CA TRP A 152 -35.28 6.42 -3.34
C TRP A 152 -36.66 5.76 -3.30
N SER A 153 -37.49 6.05 -4.31
CA SER A 153 -38.87 5.54 -4.38
C SER A 153 -38.99 4.18 -5.10
N ALA A 154 -37.87 3.62 -5.55
CA ALA A 154 -37.79 2.33 -6.24
C ALA A 154 -37.86 1.15 -5.27
#